data_AF-X0PZ46-F1
#
_entry.id   AF-X0PZ46-F1
#
_cell.length_a   1.000
_cell.length_b   1.000
_cell.length_c   1.000
_cell.angle_alpha   90.00
_cell.angle_beta   90.00
_cell.angle_gamma   90.00
#
_symmetry.space_group_name_H-M   'P 1'
#
loop_
_entity.id
_entity.type
_entity.pdbx_description
1 polymer ?
#
loop_
_entity_poly.entity_id
_entity_poly.type
_entity_poly.pdbx_seq_one_letter_code
_entity_poly.pdbx_strand_id
1 'polypeptide(L)'
;MFLSVQVPPKAARAILHTQSAALNALLTAVGPDRDLGFDEPDPLGPGWPAWDLETALWALPGIGQTKATKLIACKRPRLYPIWDSVVSQVLGTERAHLNPVREALRADDGALHYRLLSLRKEAGLPEEISALRVFDVLAWMDGKNRGLGERAQLGR
;
A
#
# COMPACT_ATOMS: atom_id res chain seq x y z
N MET A 1 14.68 -6.04 0.68
CA MET A 1 13.32 -6.45 0.22
C MET A 1 12.29 -5.74 1.11
N PHE A 2 11.55 -4.76 0.58
CA PHE A 2 10.70 -3.83 1.35
C PHE A 2 9.33 -4.38 1.79
N LEU A 3 8.92 -5.52 1.20
CA LEU A 3 7.57 -6.08 1.35
C LEU A 3 7.56 -7.45 2.05
N SER A 4 8.54 -7.72 2.92
CA SER A 4 8.47 -8.93 3.73
C SER A 4 7.42 -8.76 4.83
N VAL A 5 6.40 -9.62 4.81
CA VAL A 5 5.39 -9.72 5.87
C VAL A 5 5.38 -11.14 6.44
N GLN A 6 5.47 -11.22 7.76
CA GLN A 6 5.25 -12.48 8.46
C GLN A 6 3.74 -12.72 8.56
N VAL A 7 3.24 -13.70 7.81
CA VAL A 7 1.84 -14.14 7.80
C VAL A 7 1.72 -15.35 8.73
N PRO A 8 0.86 -15.32 9.76
CA PRO A 8 0.69 -16.46 10.66
C PRO A 8 0.24 -17.73 9.90
N PRO A 9 0.65 -18.95 10.33
CA PRO A 9 0.31 -20.18 9.60
C PRO A 9 -1.19 -20.40 9.36
N LYS A 10 -2.04 -20.03 10.33
CA LYS A 10 -3.51 -20.12 10.19
C LYS A 10 -4.03 -19.18 9.10
N ALA A 11 -3.53 -17.94 9.05
CA ALA A 11 -3.89 -16.98 8.01
C ALA A 11 -3.36 -17.40 6.64
N ALA A 12 -2.13 -17.93 6.57
CA ALA A 12 -1.56 -18.46 5.34
C ALA A 12 -2.41 -19.62 4.78
N ARG A 13 -2.83 -20.57 5.63
CA ARG A 13 -3.77 -21.63 5.25
C ARG A 13 -5.11 -21.08 4.78
N ALA A 14 -5.60 -20.01 5.41
CA ALA A 14 -6.83 -19.37 4.96
C ALA A 14 -6.69 -18.76 3.57
N ILE A 15 -5.64 -17.97 3.35
CA ILE A 15 -5.37 -17.29 2.07
C ILE A 15 -5.15 -18.30 0.94
N LEU A 16 -4.34 -19.34 1.19
CA LEU A 16 -3.91 -20.28 0.16
C LEU A 16 -4.88 -21.42 -0.07
N HIS A 17 -5.76 -21.73 0.90
CA HIS A 17 -6.64 -22.89 0.81
C HIS A 17 -8.08 -22.53 1.17
N THR A 18 -8.41 -22.32 2.44
CA THR A 18 -9.82 -22.36 2.89
C THR A 18 -10.66 -21.17 2.47
N GLN A 19 -10.05 -20.00 2.20
CA GLN A 19 -10.72 -18.81 1.68
C GLN A 19 -10.16 -18.36 0.32
N SER A 20 -9.32 -19.20 -0.31
CA SER A 20 -8.63 -18.87 -1.55
C SER A 20 -9.57 -18.44 -2.67
N ALA A 21 -10.67 -19.17 -2.88
CA ALA A 21 -11.68 -18.86 -3.89
C ALA A 21 -12.31 -17.48 -3.68
N ALA A 22 -12.73 -17.16 -2.45
CA ALA A 22 -13.34 -15.87 -2.11
C ALA A 22 -12.35 -14.71 -2.26
N LEU A 23 -11.13 -14.86 -1.76
CA LEU A 23 -10.09 -13.83 -1.86
C LEU A 23 -9.62 -13.61 -3.32
N ASN A 24 -9.53 -14.67 -4.12
CA ASN A 24 -9.21 -14.56 -5.54
C ASN A 24 -10.35 -13.91 -6.33
N ALA A 25 -11.61 -14.16 -5.97
CA ALA A 25 -12.74 -13.48 -6.58
C ALA A 25 -12.69 -11.97 -6.29
N LEU A 26 -12.41 -11.58 -5.04
CA LEU A 26 -12.22 -10.17 -4.66
C LEU A 26 -11.03 -9.54 -5.41
N LEU A 27 -9.88 -10.22 -5.45
CA LEU A 27 -8.70 -9.75 -6.19
C LEU A 27 -8.97 -9.62 -7.71
N THR A 28 -9.81 -10.49 -8.25
CA THR A 28 -10.24 -10.41 -9.66
C THR A 28 -11.17 -9.22 -9.86
N ALA A 29 -12.10 -8.96 -8.94
CA ALA A 29 -13.01 -7.82 -8.96
C ALA A 29 -12.28 -6.47 -8.85
N VAL A 30 -11.14 -6.41 -8.15
CA VAL A 30 -10.23 -5.23 -8.20
C VAL A 30 -9.80 -4.92 -9.64
N GLY A 31 -9.68 -5.94 -10.49
CA GLY A 31 -9.23 -5.80 -11.87
C GLY A 31 -7.69 -5.74 -11.98
N PRO A 32 -7.15 -5.32 -13.14
CA PRO A 32 -5.71 -5.22 -13.37
C PRO A 32 -5.05 -4.18 -12.43
N ASP A 33 -3.73 -4.18 -12.40
CA ASP A 33 -2.95 -3.17 -11.66
C ASP A 33 -3.08 -1.80 -12.33
N ARG A 34 -3.52 -0.80 -11.56
CA ARG A 34 -3.90 0.54 -12.02
C ARG A 34 -3.38 1.60 -11.06
N ASP A 35 -3.21 2.82 -11.55
CA ASP A 35 -2.66 3.91 -10.74
C ASP A 35 -3.70 4.49 -9.78
N LEU A 36 -3.40 4.39 -8.48
CA LEU A 36 -4.21 4.94 -7.39
C LEU A 36 -4.65 6.40 -7.64
N GLY A 37 -3.74 7.18 -8.22
CA GLY A 37 -3.94 8.61 -8.46
C GLY A 37 -5.02 8.91 -9.49
N PHE A 38 -5.24 8.09 -10.52
CA PHE A 38 -6.04 8.51 -11.68
C PHE A 38 -7.18 7.54 -12.03
N ASP A 39 -6.95 6.24 -11.85
CA ASP A 39 -7.82 5.21 -12.41
C ASP A 39 -8.96 4.76 -11.47
N GLU A 40 -8.93 5.20 -10.21
CA GLU A 40 -9.83 4.69 -9.16
C GLU A 40 -10.96 5.66 -8.79
N PRO A 41 -12.15 5.12 -8.45
CA PRO A 41 -13.35 5.90 -8.14
C PRO A 41 -13.19 6.77 -6.90
N ASP A 42 -14.06 7.77 -6.76
CA ASP A 42 -14.15 8.61 -5.56
C ASP A 42 -15.49 8.41 -4.84
N PRO A 43 -15.55 8.02 -3.55
CA PRO A 43 -14.43 7.72 -2.63
C PRO A 43 -13.94 6.25 -2.70
N LEU A 44 -12.70 6.02 -2.22
CA LEU A 44 -12.18 4.67 -1.96
C LEU A 44 -12.69 4.16 -0.61
N GLY A 45 -13.91 3.62 -0.60
CA GLY A 45 -14.61 3.19 0.61
C GLY A 45 -15.39 1.88 0.43
N PRO A 46 -16.31 1.56 1.37
CA PRO A 46 -17.15 0.36 1.29
C PRO A 46 -17.83 0.20 -0.08
N GLY A 47 -17.75 -1.01 -0.64
CA GLY A 47 -18.27 -1.32 -1.98
C GLY A 47 -17.27 -1.11 -3.11
N TRP A 48 -16.11 -0.51 -2.85
CA TRP A 48 -14.98 -0.56 -3.77
C TRP A 48 -14.24 -1.91 -3.63
N PRO A 49 -14.00 -2.67 -4.71
CA PRO A 49 -13.50 -4.04 -4.59
C PRO A 49 -12.21 -4.21 -3.79
N ALA A 50 -11.32 -3.21 -3.80
CA ALA A 50 -10.06 -3.31 -3.05
C ALA A 50 -10.25 -3.04 -1.55
N TRP A 51 -11.22 -2.19 -1.18
CA TRP A 51 -11.66 -2.03 0.21
C TRP A 51 -12.21 -3.34 0.78
N ASP A 52 -13.03 -4.04 -0.02
CA ASP A 52 -13.63 -5.31 0.38
C ASP A 52 -12.55 -6.40 0.52
N LEU A 53 -11.57 -6.43 -0.39
CA LEU A 53 -10.40 -7.31 -0.29
C LEU A 53 -9.57 -7.03 0.96
N GLU A 54 -9.28 -5.75 1.26
CA GLU A 54 -8.54 -5.35 2.47
C GLU A 54 -9.29 -5.76 3.73
N THR A 55 -10.60 -5.52 3.77
CA THR A 55 -11.47 -5.90 4.89
C THR A 55 -11.49 -7.41 5.10
N ALA A 56 -11.60 -8.20 4.02
CA ALA A 56 -11.57 -9.65 4.09
C ALA A 56 -10.21 -10.20 4.59
N LEU A 57 -9.10 -9.60 4.15
CA LEU A 57 -7.77 -9.94 4.65
C LEU A 57 -7.59 -9.58 6.12
N TRP A 58 -8.03 -8.39 6.54
CA TRP A 58 -7.95 -7.93 7.93
C TRP A 58 -8.78 -8.79 8.89
N ALA A 59 -9.90 -9.36 8.42
CA ALA A 59 -10.71 -10.28 9.22
C ALA A 59 -10.01 -11.61 9.54
N LEU A 60 -8.88 -11.93 8.89
CA LEU A 60 -8.14 -13.16 9.16
C LEU A 60 -7.35 -13.07 10.49
N PRO A 61 -7.38 -14.13 11.33
CA PRO A 61 -6.66 -14.13 12.59
C PRO A 61 -5.17 -13.82 12.45
N GLY A 62 -4.71 -12.73 13.09
CA GLY A 62 -3.32 -12.30 13.08
C GLY A 62 -2.87 -11.54 11.82
N ILE A 63 -3.80 -11.16 10.95
CA ILE A 63 -3.59 -10.18 9.89
C ILE A 63 -4.11 -8.83 10.37
N GLY A 64 -3.21 -7.90 10.67
CA GLY A 64 -3.58 -6.50 10.92
C GLY A 64 -3.57 -5.68 9.62
N GLN A 65 -4.03 -4.43 9.69
CA GLN A 65 -4.10 -3.51 8.55
C GLN A 65 -2.79 -3.44 7.74
N THR A 66 -1.63 -3.28 8.40
CA THR A 66 -0.30 -3.27 7.75
C THR A 66 -0.02 -4.54 6.92
N LYS A 67 -0.48 -5.71 7.36
CA LYS A 67 -0.25 -6.97 6.62
C LYS A 67 -1.22 -7.08 5.45
N ALA A 68 -2.48 -6.69 5.65
CA ALA A 68 -3.49 -6.69 4.58
C ALA A 68 -3.07 -5.77 3.43
N THR A 69 -2.70 -4.52 3.72
CA THR A 69 -2.28 -3.54 2.71
C THR A 69 -1.01 -3.98 1.98
N LYS A 70 -0.02 -4.56 2.69
CA LYS A 70 1.19 -5.10 2.05
C LYS A 70 0.91 -6.29 1.15
N LEU A 71 -0.03 -7.18 1.52
CA LEU A 71 -0.42 -8.30 0.65
C LEU A 71 -1.06 -7.80 -0.64
N ILE A 72 -1.91 -6.77 -0.56
CA ILE A 72 -2.50 -6.15 -1.75
C ILE A 72 -1.43 -5.42 -2.57
N ALA A 73 -0.56 -4.63 -1.94
CA ALA A 73 0.55 -3.93 -2.61
C ALA A 73 1.51 -4.87 -3.34
N CYS A 74 1.69 -6.11 -2.88
CA CYS A 74 2.46 -7.13 -3.59
C CYS A 74 1.78 -7.60 -4.88
N LYS A 75 0.44 -7.60 -4.95
CA LYS A 75 -0.34 -8.03 -6.12
C LYS A 75 -0.77 -6.86 -7.01
N ARG A 76 -0.86 -5.66 -6.45
CA ARG A 76 -1.29 -4.41 -7.09
C ARG A 76 -0.34 -3.27 -6.68
N PRO A 77 0.92 -3.30 -7.14
CA PRO A 77 1.94 -2.33 -6.72
C PRO A 77 1.66 -0.89 -7.16
N ARG A 78 0.74 -0.65 -8.10
CA ARG A 78 0.34 0.70 -8.52
C ARG A 78 -0.85 1.25 -7.73
N LEU A 79 -1.54 0.37 -7.01
CA LEU A 79 -2.81 0.67 -6.34
C LEU A 79 -2.68 0.98 -4.85
N TYR A 80 -1.90 0.19 -4.11
CA TYR A 80 -1.83 0.30 -2.65
C TYR A 80 -0.45 0.79 -2.21
N PRO A 81 -0.35 1.93 -1.48
CA PRO A 81 0.92 2.41 -0.92
C PRO A 81 1.51 1.37 0.05
N ILE A 82 2.84 1.35 0.17
CA ILE A 82 3.51 0.47 1.12
C ILE A 82 3.36 1.09 2.50
N TRP A 83 2.34 0.65 3.20
CA TRP A 83 2.05 1.15 4.53
C TRP A 83 2.90 0.47 5.60
N ASP A 84 3.66 1.25 6.37
CA ASP A 84 4.28 0.82 7.62
C ASP A 84 4.27 1.95 8.65
N SER A 85 4.71 1.67 9.87
CA SER A 85 4.70 2.65 10.96
C SER A 85 5.62 3.86 10.72
N VAL A 86 6.68 3.72 9.90
CA VAL A 86 7.58 4.83 9.56
C VAL A 86 6.88 5.75 8.57
N VAL A 87 6.38 5.20 7.46
CA VAL A 87 5.62 5.95 6.45
C VAL A 87 4.42 6.63 7.09
N SER A 88 3.79 5.98 8.06
CA SER A 88 2.67 6.55 8.81
C SER A 88 2.99 7.79 9.60
N GLN A 89 4.14 7.80 10.27
CA GLN A 89 4.56 8.95 11.05
C GLN A 89 5.02 10.08 10.14
N VAL A 90 5.64 9.76 9.01
CA VAL A 90 6.08 10.75 8.02
C VAL A 90 4.90 11.48 7.41
N LEU A 91 3.86 10.74 7.03
CA LEU A 91 2.70 11.27 6.31
C LEU A 91 1.58 11.77 7.23
N GLY A 92 1.65 11.51 8.54
CA GLY A 92 0.59 11.86 9.49
C GLY A 92 -0.72 11.09 9.25
N THR A 93 -0.66 9.94 8.59
CA THR A 93 -1.82 9.19 8.07
C THR A 93 -2.20 7.98 8.94
N GLU A 94 -1.89 8.03 10.24
CA GLU A 94 -2.06 6.93 11.21
C GLU A 94 -3.45 6.30 11.24
N ARG A 95 -4.49 7.04 10.81
CA ARG A 95 -5.89 6.59 10.81
C ARG A 95 -6.46 6.29 9.42
N ALA A 96 -5.88 6.85 8.36
CA ALA A 96 -6.34 6.70 6.99
C ALA A 96 -5.17 6.98 6.05
N HIS A 97 -4.72 5.97 5.31
CA HIS A 97 -3.50 6.06 4.49
C HIS A 97 -3.79 6.14 3.00
N LEU A 98 -4.84 5.47 2.52
CA LEU A 98 -5.13 5.36 1.10
C LEU A 98 -5.67 6.66 0.50
N ASN A 99 -6.74 7.24 1.07
CA ASN A 99 -7.35 8.47 0.56
C ASN A 99 -6.40 9.68 0.64
N PRO A 100 -5.67 9.94 1.75
CA PRO A 100 -4.76 11.09 1.78
C PRO A 100 -3.61 10.99 0.77
N VAL A 101 -3.07 9.78 0.53
CA VAL A 101 -2.05 9.58 -0.51
C VAL A 101 -2.64 9.80 -1.90
N ARG A 102 -3.85 9.29 -2.17
CA ARG A 102 -4.56 9.53 -3.44
C ARG A 102 -4.82 11.03 -3.66
N GLU A 103 -5.34 11.72 -2.66
CA GLU A 103 -5.59 13.16 -2.70
C GLU A 103 -4.30 13.94 -2.99
N ALA A 104 -3.20 13.63 -2.29
CA ALA A 104 -1.91 14.26 -2.52
C ALA A 104 -1.35 14.00 -3.93
N LEU A 105 -1.57 12.80 -4.50
CA LEU A 105 -1.15 12.47 -5.86
C LEU A 105 -2.00 13.16 -6.94
N ARG A 106 -3.25 13.54 -6.62
CA ARG A 106 -4.18 14.24 -7.54
C ARG A 106 -4.15 15.76 -7.41
N ALA A 107 -3.75 16.27 -6.24
CA ALA A 107 -3.68 17.70 -5.97
C ALA A 107 -2.81 18.44 -7.01
N ASP A 108 -3.14 19.71 -7.22
CA ASP A 108 -2.41 20.61 -8.12
C ASP A 108 -2.18 20.01 -9.52
N ASP A 109 -3.25 19.44 -10.10
CA ASP A 109 -3.23 18.78 -11.42
C ASP A 109 -2.18 17.66 -11.51
N GLY A 110 -1.99 16.92 -10.41
CA GLY A 110 -1.03 15.82 -10.32
C GLY A 110 0.43 16.27 -10.22
N ALA A 111 0.72 17.49 -9.78
CA ALA A 111 2.09 18.01 -9.68
C ALA A 111 3.04 17.07 -8.93
N LEU A 112 2.60 16.48 -7.81
CA LEU A 112 3.40 15.50 -7.06
C LEU A 112 3.66 14.24 -7.89
N HIS A 113 2.64 13.71 -8.56
CA HIS A 113 2.76 12.53 -9.41
C HIS A 113 3.80 12.75 -10.52
N TYR A 114 3.72 13.86 -11.26
CA TYR A 114 4.68 14.17 -12.32
C TYR A 114 6.08 14.40 -11.79
N ARG A 115 6.23 15.03 -10.62
CA ARG A 115 7.53 15.17 -9.97
C ARG A 115 8.15 13.81 -9.63
N LEU A 116 7.37 12.88 -9.11
CA LEU A 116 7.82 11.51 -8.81
C LEU A 116 8.24 10.76 -10.09
N LEU A 117 7.53 10.95 -11.21
CA LEU A 117 7.92 10.40 -12.50
C LEU A 117 9.22 11.02 -13.05
N SER A 118 9.45 12.32 -12.84
CA SER A 118 10.73 12.97 -13.19
C SER A 118 11.88 12.37 -12.38
N LEU A 119 11.71 12.26 -11.06
CA LEU A 119 12.71 11.64 -10.18
C LEU A 119 13.01 10.19 -10.56
N ARG A 120 11.98 9.42 -10.94
CA ARG A 120 12.16 8.06 -11.48
C ARG A 120 13.08 8.05 -12.70
N LYS A 121 12.82 8.95 -13.65
CA LYS A 121 13.57 9.07 -14.90
C LYS A 121 15.02 9.50 -14.64
N GLU A 122 15.21 10.51 -13.79
CA GLU A 122 16.53 11.00 -13.37
C GLU A 122 17.36 9.92 -12.67
N ALA A 123 16.71 9.06 -11.87
CA ALA A 123 17.34 7.92 -11.23
C ALA A 123 17.59 6.72 -12.16
N GLY A 124 17.18 6.80 -13.44
CA GLY A 124 17.34 5.70 -14.41
C GLY A 124 16.52 4.46 -14.07
N LEU A 125 15.41 4.61 -13.35
CA LEU A 125 14.56 3.48 -12.94
C LEU A 125 13.62 3.04 -14.08
N PRO A 126 13.30 1.73 -14.17
CA PRO A 126 12.39 1.21 -15.19
C PRO A 126 10.96 1.79 -15.10
N GLU A 127 10.23 1.79 -16.22
CA GLU A 127 8.88 2.37 -16.29
C GLU A 127 7.83 1.58 -15.50
N GLU A 128 8.10 0.32 -15.21
CA GLU A 128 7.28 -0.55 -14.36
C GLU A 128 7.26 -0.07 -12.91
N ILE A 129 8.25 0.72 -12.48
CA ILE A 129 8.24 1.39 -11.18
C ILE A 129 7.28 2.57 -11.27
N SER A 130 6.16 2.45 -10.54
CA SER A 130 5.15 3.50 -10.50
C SER A 130 5.59 4.71 -9.70
N ALA A 131 4.95 5.87 -9.95
CA ALA A 131 5.12 7.04 -9.11
C ALA A 131 4.84 6.74 -7.63
N LEU A 132 3.85 5.87 -7.36
CA LEU A 132 3.52 5.42 -6.00
C LEU A 132 4.68 4.68 -5.33
N ARG A 133 5.39 3.79 -6.05
CA ARG A 133 6.57 3.10 -5.50
C ARG A 133 7.74 4.04 -5.23
N VAL A 134 7.95 5.05 -6.09
CA VAL A 134 8.95 6.10 -5.83
C VAL A 134 8.58 6.87 -4.57
N PHE A 135 7.31 7.24 -4.42
CA PHE A 135 6.78 7.92 -3.24
C PHE A 135 7.02 7.10 -1.96
N ASP A 136 6.69 5.80 -1.96
CA ASP A 136 6.86 4.93 -0.80
C ASP A 136 8.33 4.87 -0.34
N VAL A 137 9.26 4.76 -1.29
CA VAL A 137 10.70 4.72 -0.99
C VAL A 137 11.18 6.05 -0.41
N LEU A 138 10.78 7.17 -1.02
CA LEU A 138 11.16 8.51 -0.54
C LEU A 138 10.60 8.79 0.85
N ALA A 139 9.33 8.48 1.09
CA ALA A 139 8.69 8.64 2.40
C ALA A 139 9.39 7.80 3.47
N TRP A 140 9.75 6.55 3.15
CA TRP A 140 10.47 5.70 4.08
C TRP A 140 11.90 6.20 4.35
N MET A 141 12.64 6.61 3.31
CA MET A 141 14.00 7.15 3.46
C MET A 141 14.02 8.42 4.31
N ASP A 142 13.09 9.34 4.08
CA ASP A 142 12.92 10.55 4.89
C ASP A 142 12.62 10.18 6.35
N GLY A 143 11.69 9.26 6.60
CA GLY A 143 11.40 8.79 7.96
C GLY A 143 12.62 8.17 8.65
N LYS A 144 13.41 7.36 7.93
CA LYS A 144 14.65 6.78 8.47
C LYS A 144 15.70 7.84 8.78
N ASN A 145 15.88 8.83 7.90
CA ASN A 145 16.80 9.94 8.14
C ASN A 145 16.39 10.79 9.36
N ARG A 146 15.09 10.82 9.70
CA ARG A 146 14.55 11.45 10.91
C ARG A 146 14.60 10.57 12.17
N GLY A 147 15.17 9.36 12.09
CA GLY A 147 15.26 8.42 13.22
C GLY A 147 13.95 7.69 13.56
N LEU A 148 12.96 7.69 12.65
CA LEU A 148 11.68 7.03 12.89
C LEU A 148 11.80 5.50 12.75
N GLY A 149 11.17 4.77 13.67
CA GLY A 149 11.17 3.30 13.70
C GLY A 149 12.27 2.63 14.52
N GLU A 150 13.25 3.37 15.08
CA GLU A 150 14.21 2.82 16.06
C GLU A 150 13.60 2.66 17.45
N ARG A 151 12.67 3.54 17.84
CA ARG A 151 11.93 3.45 19.12
C ARG A 151 11.01 2.23 19.24
N ALA A 152 10.62 1.60 18.13
CA ALA A 152 9.71 0.44 18.14
C ALA A 152 10.41 -0.89 18.47
N GLN A 153 11.76 -0.93 18.51
CA GLN A 153 12.52 -2.15 18.81
C GLN A 153 12.91 -2.29 20.30
N LEU A 154 12.76 -1.23 21.10
CA LEU A 154 13.09 -1.20 22.53
C LEU A 154 11.93 -1.57 23.46
N GLY A 155 10.78 -1.96 22.89
CA GLY A 155 9.59 -2.38 23.64
C GLY A 155 9.15 -3.79 23.27
N ARG A 156 10.01 -4.79 23.54
CA ARG A 156 9.62 -6.20 23.61
C ARG A 156 10.31 -6.87 24.79
#